data_AF-A0A3P6VF58-F1
#
_entry.id   AF-A0A3P6VF58-F1
#
_cell.length_a   1.000
_cell.length_b   1.000
_cell.length_c   1.000
_cell.angle_alpha   90.00
_cell.angle_beta   90.00
_cell.angle_gamma   90.00
#
_symmetry.space_group_name_H-M   'P 1'
#
loop_
_entity.id
_entity.type
_entity.pdbx_description
1 polymer ?
#
loop_
_entity_poly.entity_id
_entity_poly.type
_entity_poly.pdbx_seq_one_letter_code
_entity_poly.pdbx_strand_id
1 'polypeptide(L)'
;MQEKCRKVNISFLEEMSRLNRRLEEATASFKQLDTKINEISGQIIHLGEELERKNAPRENLQNARRLILEFSKFVGAGGGTFSNLPVNSPAEETSLLEKTSSIRTLSALCLELPDDERFLGAKQRITVASQNLENLLVKRFRYNFSIGNWEMMRSIAEVLACTKSHSVCAEVFIDEMLKVRSI
;
A
#
# COMPACT_ATOMS: atom_id res chain seq x y z
N MET A 1 27.55 -65.90 34.14
CA MET A 1 26.87 -64.57 34.18
C MET A 1 27.80 -63.41 33.83
N GLN A 2 29.00 -63.33 34.41
CA GLN A 2 29.96 -62.23 34.18
C GLN A 2 30.36 -62.00 32.71
N GLU A 3 30.65 -63.05 31.94
CA GLU A 3 31.06 -62.91 30.54
C GLU A 3 29.95 -62.37 29.63
N LYS A 4 28.69 -62.70 29.95
CA LYS A 4 27.52 -62.18 29.23
C LYS A 4 27.31 -60.69 29.53
N CYS A 5 27.52 -60.28 30.78
CA CYS A 5 27.52 -58.88 31.18
C CYS A 5 28.64 -58.07 30.49
N ARG A 6 29.86 -58.64 30.41
CA ARG A 6 31.01 -58.01 29.74
C ARG A 6 30.76 -57.78 28.25
N LYS A 7 30.21 -58.78 27.54
CA LYS A 7 29.86 -58.66 26.11
C LYS A 7 28.80 -57.60 25.84
N VAL A 8 27.75 -57.56 26.67
CA VAL A 8 26.70 -56.53 26.56
C VAL A 8 27.26 -55.14 26.82
N ASN A 9 28.13 -54.98 27.82
CA ASN A 9 28.76 -53.69 28.12
C ASN A 9 29.65 -53.20 26.97
N ILE A 10 30.44 -54.08 26.36
CA ILE A 10 31.27 -53.72 25.19
C ILE A 10 30.39 -53.31 24.02
N SER A 11 29.36 -54.10 23.68
CA SER A 11 28.41 -53.77 22.61
C SER A 11 27.70 -52.44 22.85
N PHE A 12 27.32 -52.14 24.09
CA PHE A 12 26.67 -50.89 24.46
C PHE A 12 27.63 -49.69 24.30
N LEU A 13 28.89 -49.83 24.71
CA LEU A 13 29.91 -48.78 24.54
C LEU A 13 30.23 -48.52 23.06
N GLU A 14 30.22 -49.56 22.23
CA GLU A 14 30.39 -49.44 20.77
C GLU A 14 29.20 -48.71 20.13
N GLU A 15 27.96 -49.06 20.51
CA GLU A 15 26.77 -48.35 20.03
C GLU A 15 26.73 -46.89 20.48
N MET A 16 27.10 -46.62 21.73
CA MET A 16 27.17 -45.27 22.28
C MET A 16 28.22 -44.43 21.55
N SER A 17 29.40 -45.01 21.26
CA SER A 17 30.44 -44.35 20.48
C SER A 17 30.00 -44.08 19.04
N ARG A 18 29.31 -45.04 18.41
CA ARG A 18 28.74 -44.86 17.06
C ARG A 18 27.68 -43.76 17.03
N LEU A 19 26.81 -43.72 18.04
CA LEU A 19 25.78 -42.69 18.15
C LEU A 19 26.39 -41.31 18.35
N ASN A 20 27.40 -41.21 19.21
CA ASN A 20 28.11 -39.95 19.45
C ASN A 20 28.80 -39.44 18.18
N ARG A 21 29.45 -40.33 17.42
CA ARG A 21 30.06 -40.00 16.12
C ARG A 21 29.02 -39.46 15.12
N ARG A 22 27.84 -40.09 15.04
CA ARG A 22 26.76 -39.62 14.15
C ARG A 22 26.18 -38.28 14.61
N LEU A 23 26.10 -38.05 15.92
CA LEU A 23 25.67 -36.77 16.48
C LEU A 23 26.66 -35.65 16.14
N GLU A 24 27.96 -35.92 16.23
CA GLU A 24 29.02 -34.99 15.83
C GLU A 24 28.95 -34.66 14.33
N GLU A 25 28.79 -35.67 13.46
CA GLU A 25 28.61 -35.50 12.01
C GLU A 25 27.36 -34.67 11.67
N ALA A 26 26.24 -34.95 12.32
CA ALA A 26 25.00 -34.19 12.15
C ALA A 26 25.17 -32.74 12.62
N THR A 27 25.81 -32.52 13.77
CA THR A 27 26.08 -31.18 14.32
C THR A 27 26.98 -30.37 13.40
N ALA A 28 28.02 -31.00 12.83
CA ALA A 28 28.89 -30.35 11.85
C ALA A 28 28.11 -29.97 10.59
N SER A 29 27.23 -30.85 10.10
CA SER A 29 26.38 -30.60 8.94
C SER A 29 25.41 -29.43 9.19
N PHE A 30 24.78 -29.38 10.38
CA PHE A 30 23.91 -28.26 10.77
C PHE A 30 24.68 -26.94 10.84
N LYS A 31 25.89 -26.92 11.41
CA LYS A 31 26.72 -25.71 11.43
C LYS A 31 27.06 -25.22 10.02
N GLN A 32 27.43 -26.13 9.11
CA GLN A 32 27.71 -25.76 7.72
C GLN A 32 26.47 -25.21 7.00
N LEU A 33 25.31 -25.81 7.24
CA LEU A 33 24.05 -25.31 6.68
C LEU A 33 23.72 -23.93 7.22
N ASP A 34 23.87 -23.70 8.52
CA ASP A 34 23.62 -22.42 9.16
C ASP A 34 24.55 -21.32 8.61
N THR A 35 25.85 -21.61 8.43
CA THR A 35 26.79 -20.69 7.77
C THR A 35 26.32 -20.35 6.36
N LYS A 36 25.91 -21.34 5.55
CA LYS A 36 25.42 -21.09 4.19
C LYS A 36 24.13 -20.28 4.16
N ILE A 37 23.20 -20.53 5.09
CA ILE A 37 21.96 -19.75 5.21
C ILE A 37 22.29 -18.29 5.53
N ASN A 38 23.21 -18.06 6.46
CA ASN A 38 23.63 -16.70 6.81
C ASN A 38 24.33 -15.99 5.65
N GLU A 39 25.18 -16.69 4.89
CA GLU A 39 25.82 -16.14 3.69
C GLU A 39 24.79 -15.76 2.61
N ILE A 40 23.88 -16.67 2.28
CA ILE A 40 22.82 -16.43 1.29
C ILE A 40 21.90 -15.30 1.75
N SER A 41 21.55 -15.24 3.04
CA SER A 41 20.73 -14.17 3.60
C SER A 41 21.40 -12.81 3.42
N GLY A 42 22.70 -12.69 3.71
CA GLY A 42 23.45 -11.46 3.47
C GLY A 42 23.48 -11.06 1.99
N GLN A 43 23.64 -12.02 1.09
CA GLN A 43 23.60 -11.76 -0.36
C GLN A 43 22.23 -11.28 -0.84
N ILE A 44 21.13 -11.86 -0.34
CA ILE A 44 19.76 -11.46 -0.67
C ILE A 44 19.50 -10.02 -0.21
N ILE A 45 19.91 -9.67 1.01
CA ILE A 45 19.76 -8.30 1.54
C ILE A 45 20.51 -7.32 0.63
N HIS A 46 21.78 -7.58 0.35
CA HIS A 46 22.58 -6.70 -0.51
C HIS A 46 21.99 -6.55 -1.93
N LEU A 47 21.50 -7.65 -2.52
CA LEU A 47 20.85 -7.61 -3.83
C LEU A 47 19.55 -6.80 -3.78
N GLY A 48 18.77 -6.94 -2.71
CA GLY A 48 17.57 -6.15 -2.45
C GLY A 48 17.89 -4.65 -2.39
N GLU A 49 18.90 -4.27 -1.61
CA GLU A 49 19.36 -2.88 -1.50
C GLU A 49 19.89 -2.32 -2.84
N GLU A 50 20.56 -3.14 -3.65
CA GLU A 50 21.04 -2.72 -4.97
C GLU A 50 19.89 -2.52 -5.97
N LEU A 51 18.89 -3.42 -5.94
CA LEU A 51 17.68 -3.31 -6.75
C LEU A 51 16.86 -2.10 -6.36
N GLU A 52 16.68 -1.84 -5.07
CA GLU A 52 15.99 -0.65 -4.56
C GLU A 52 16.73 0.62 -4.98
N ARG A 53 18.05 0.70 -4.79
CA ARG A 53 18.87 1.84 -5.24
C ARG A 53 18.77 2.09 -6.75
N LYS A 54 18.65 1.04 -7.57
CA LYS A 54 18.52 1.17 -9.02
C LYS A 54 17.10 1.55 -9.47
N ASN A 55 16.07 1.03 -8.81
CA ASN A 55 14.68 1.19 -9.23
C ASN A 55 14.00 2.39 -8.59
N ALA A 56 14.28 2.70 -7.32
CA ALA A 56 13.64 3.83 -6.62
C ALA A 56 13.85 5.17 -7.35
N PRO A 57 15.05 5.54 -7.86
CA PRO A 57 15.22 6.78 -8.61
C PRO A 57 14.39 6.81 -9.91
N ARG A 58 14.25 5.66 -10.59
CA ARG A 58 13.48 5.56 -11.83
C ARG A 58 11.98 5.69 -11.57
N GLU A 59 11.47 4.98 -10.58
CA GLU A 59 10.07 5.07 -10.16
C GLU A 59 9.74 6.48 -9.67
N ASN A 60 10.61 7.06 -8.84
CA ASN A 60 10.48 8.44 -8.36
C ASN A 60 10.45 9.43 -9.53
N LEU A 61 11.33 9.28 -10.53
CA LEU A 61 11.37 10.17 -11.69
C LEU A 61 10.15 10.00 -12.60
N GLN A 62 9.65 8.77 -12.78
CA GLN A 62 8.42 8.52 -13.52
C GLN A 62 7.19 9.11 -12.82
N ASN A 63 7.11 8.96 -11.49
CA ASN A 63 6.04 9.52 -10.68
C ASN A 63 6.10 11.05 -10.69
N ALA A 64 7.28 11.64 -10.49
CA ALA A 64 7.49 13.09 -10.60
C ALA A 64 7.11 13.61 -11.99
N ARG A 65 7.51 12.93 -13.07
CA ARG A 65 7.12 13.31 -14.44
C ARG A 65 5.61 13.27 -14.64
N ARG A 66 4.94 12.19 -14.22
CA ARG A 66 3.48 12.08 -14.30
C ARG A 66 2.81 13.23 -13.58
N LEU A 67 3.33 13.56 -12.40
CA LEU A 67 2.78 14.58 -11.52
C LEU A 67 3.00 16.00 -12.05
N ILE A 68 4.17 16.29 -12.62
CA ILE A 68 4.46 17.55 -13.34
C ILE A 68 3.55 17.71 -14.55
N LEU A 69 3.34 16.63 -15.32
CA LEU A 69 2.43 16.66 -16.47
C LEU A 69 1.00 16.95 -16.01
N GLU A 70 0.54 16.32 -14.93
CA GLU A 70 -0.78 16.58 -14.37
C GLU A 70 -0.91 18.02 -13.84
N PHE A 71 0.10 18.50 -13.10
CA PHE A 71 0.17 19.87 -12.61
C PHE A 71 0.16 20.90 -13.75
N SER A 72 0.86 20.63 -14.87
CA SER A 72 0.90 21.55 -16.02
C SER A 72 -0.46 21.79 -16.65
N LYS A 73 -1.39 20.81 -16.56
CA LYS A 73 -2.79 20.99 -16.95
C LYS A 73 -3.49 22.07 -16.11
N PHE A 74 -3.05 22.30 -14.87
CA PHE A 74 -3.58 23.34 -13.99
C PHE A 74 -2.86 24.69 -14.12
N VAL A 75 -1.72 24.77 -14.81
CA VAL A 75 -0.97 26.02 -15.03
C VAL A 75 -1.51 26.78 -16.24
N GLY A 76 -1.95 26.08 -17.30
CA GLY A 76 -2.46 26.69 -18.54
C GLY A 76 -3.90 27.23 -18.50
N ALA A 77 -4.36 27.77 -19.64
CA ALA A 77 -5.72 28.30 -19.84
C ALA A 77 -6.82 27.21 -19.90
N GLY A 78 -6.43 25.94 -20.03
CA GLY A 78 -7.35 24.80 -19.94
C GLY A 78 -7.52 24.41 -18.48
N GLY A 79 -8.53 24.93 -17.80
CA GLY A 79 -8.83 24.55 -16.42
C GLY A 79 -8.95 23.04 -16.27
N GLY A 80 -8.05 22.42 -15.50
CA GLY A 80 -8.12 21.02 -15.09
C GLY A 80 -9.39 20.80 -14.27
N THR A 81 -10.49 20.51 -14.95
CA THR A 81 -11.80 20.34 -14.34
C THR A 81 -12.20 18.88 -14.43
N PHE A 82 -12.35 18.24 -13.27
CA PHE A 82 -12.94 16.90 -13.17
C PHE A 82 -14.47 16.90 -13.25
N SER A 83 -15.10 18.07 -13.39
CA SER A 83 -16.56 18.23 -13.39
C SER A 83 -17.28 17.50 -14.53
N ASN A 84 -16.57 17.02 -15.55
CA ASN A 84 -17.15 16.32 -16.71
C ASN A 84 -16.94 14.81 -16.66
N LEU A 85 -16.80 14.19 -15.49
CA LEU A 85 -16.75 12.73 -15.39
C LEU A 85 -18.17 12.16 -15.40
N PRO A 86 -18.65 11.56 -16.52
CA PRO A 86 -19.78 10.64 -16.42
C PRO A 86 -19.32 9.46 -15.56
N VAL A 87 -20.09 9.15 -14.51
CA VAL A 87 -19.88 7.99 -13.63
C VAL A 87 -21.18 7.20 -13.60
N ASN A 88 -21.43 6.48 -14.69
CA ASN A 88 -22.57 5.59 -14.87
C ASN A 88 -22.16 4.12 -14.77
N SER A 89 -20.86 3.78 -14.80
CA SER A 89 -20.37 2.39 -14.74
C SER A 89 -19.39 2.12 -13.58
N PRO A 90 -19.27 0.85 -13.11
CA PRO A 90 -18.27 0.45 -12.10
C PRO A 90 -16.81 0.68 -12.54
N ALA A 91 -16.52 0.62 -13.84
CA ALA A 91 -15.19 0.92 -14.36
C ALA A 91 -14.84 2.42 -14.24
N GLU A 92 -15.83 3.29 -14.39
CA GLU A 92 -15.70 4.73 -14.17
C GLU A 92 -15.55 5.08 -12.68
N GLU A 93 -16.12 4.28 -11.79
CA GLU A 93 -15.96 4.36 -10.34
C GLU A 93 -14.53 4.07 -9.89
N THR A 94 -13.87 3.03 -10.41
CA THR A 94 -12.44 2.78 -10.15
C THR A 94 -11.58 3.93 -10.70
N SER A 95 -11.89 4.41 -11.91
CA SER A 95 -11.21 5.58 -12.48
C SER A 95 -11.39 6.86 -11.63
N LEU A 96 -12.53 7.01 -10.97
CA LEU A 96 -12.80 8.11 -10.05
C LEU A 96 -11.89 8.04 -8.81
N LEU A 97 -11.70 6.85 -8.24
CA LEU A 97 -10.80 6.65 -7.09
C LEU A 97 -9.33 6.93 -7.47
N GLU A 98 -8.88 6.48 -8.65
CA GLU A 98 -7.54 6.77 -9.16
C GLU A 98 -7.29 8.26 -9.44
N LYS A 99 -8.30 8.96 -9.96
CA LYS A 99 -8.23 10.42 -10.13
C LYS A 99 -8.18 11.14 -8.80
N THR A 100 -8.84 10.57 -7.79
CA THR A 100 -8.82 11.10 -6.42
C THR A 100 -7.45 10.96 -5.77
N SER A 101 -6.81 9.80 -5.88
CA SER A 101 -5.44 9.65 -5.37
C SER A 101 -4.48 10.60 -6.09
N SER A 102 -4.62 10.74 -7.42
CA SER A 102 -3.77 11.63 -8.23
C SER A 102 -3.92 13.11 -7.84
N ILE A 103 -5.15 13.63 -7.70
CA ILE A 103 -5.36 15.03 -7.31
C ILE A 103 -4.92 15.33 -5.88
N ARG A 104 -4.98 14.34 -4.98
CA ARG A 104 -4.47 14.51 -3.61
C ARG A 104 -2.98 14.63 -3.55
N THR A 105 -2.27 13.78 -4.29
CA THR A 105 -0.81 13.88 -4.42
C THR A 105 -0.44 15.26 -4.99
N LEU A 106 -1.20 15.77 -5.96
CA LEU A 106 -1.04 17.14 -6.45
C LEU A 106 -1.31 18.21 -5.38
N SER A 107 -2.41 18.09 -4.63
CA SER A 107 -2.74 19.02 -3.55
C SER A 107 -1.68 19.06 -2.46
N ALA A 108 -1.09 17.91 -2.11
CA ALA A 108 0.03 17.83 -1.16
C ALA A 108 1.27 18.55 -1.70
N LEU A 109 1.64 18.33 -2.97
CA LEU A 109 2.74 19.09 -3.59
C LEU A 109 2.50 20.60 -3.63
N CYS A 110 1.26 21.04 -3.84
CA CYS A 110 0.93 22.46 -3.81
C CYS A 110 1.27 23.13 -2.48
N LEU A 111 1.30 22.39 -1.37
CA LEU A 111 1.73 22.89 -0.06
C LEU A 111 3.24 23.03 0.05
N GLU A 112 4.02 22.25 -0.72
CA GLU A 112 5.49 22.32 -0.73
C GLU A 112 6.04 23.36 -1.72
N LEU A 113 5.24 23.72 -2.73
CA LEU A 113 5.60 24.75 -3.71
C LEU A 113 5.63 26.14 -3.07
N PRO A 114 6.53 27.05 -3.49
CA PRO A 114 6.53 28.43 -3.02
C PRO A 114 5.26 29.19 -3.44
N ASP A 115 4.84 30.16 -2.64
CA ASP A 115 3.69 31.05 -2.91
C ASP A 115 4.07 32.17 -3.90
N ASP A 116 4.55 31.76 -5.07
CA ASP A 116 4.87 32.65 -6.18
C ASP A 116 3.64 32.84 -7.09
N GLU A 117 3.48 34.01 -7.70
CA GLU A 117 2.34 34.35 -8.57
C GLU A 117 2.20 33.35 -9.74
N ARG A 118 3.31 32.77 -10.17
CA ARG A 118 3.38 31.74 -11.22
C ARG A 118 2.65 30.45 -10.87
N PHE A 119 2.54 30.11 -9.59
CA PHE A 119 1.92 28.86 -9.10
C PHE A 119 0.59 29.10 -8.41
N LEU A 120 0.34 30.30 -7.90
CA LEU A 120 -0.87 30.63 -7.13
C LEU A 120 -2.16 30.29 -7.88
N GLY A 121 -2.22 30.61 -9.18
CA GLY A 121 -3.37 30.26 -10.03
C GLY A 121 -3.58 28.76 -10.19
N ALA A 122 -2.49 27.97 -10.28
CA ALA A 122 -2.56 26.52 -10.36
C ALA A 122 -2.96 25.89 -9.02
N LYS A 123 -2.38 26.38 -7.91
CA LYS A 123 -2.76 25.96 -6.54
C LYS A 123 -4.25 26.14 -6.31
N GLN A 124 -4.79 27.33 -6.62
CA GLN A 124 -6.21 27.62 -6.46
C GLN A 124 -7.09 26.67 -7.29
N ARG A 125 -6.73 26.42 -8.55
CA ARG A 125 -7.48 25.50 -9.42
C ARG A 125 -7.43 24.05 -8.91
N ILE A 126 -6.29 23.60 -8.38
CA ILE A 126 -6.13 22.28 -7.78
C ILE A 126 -6.97 22.16 -6.50
N THR A 127 -7.00 23.18 -5.65
CA THR A 127 -7.86 23.20 -4.45
C THR A 127 -9.34 23.08 -4.82
N VAL A 128 -9.79 23.86 -5.81
CA VAL A 128 -11.19 23.78 -6.29
C VAL A 128 -11.49 22.41 -6.89
N ALA A 129 -10.57 21.86 -7.68
CA ALA A 129 -10.72 20.54 -8.29
C ALA A 129 -10.78 19.42 -7.24
N SER A 130 -9.95 19.49 -6.20
CA SER A 130 -9.97 18.58 -5.06
C SER A 130 -11.32 18.64 -4.33
N GLN A 131 -11.82 19.85 -4.04
CA GLN A 131 -13.11 20.04 -3.36
C GLN A 131 -14.28 19.48 -4.20
N ASN A 132 -14.28 19.74 -5.51
CA ASN A 132 -15.32 19.23 -6.41
C ASN A 132 -15.33 17.70 -6.46
N LEU A 133 -14.16 17.08 -6.44
CA LEU A 133 -14.03 15.64 -6.47
C LEU A 133 -14.49 14.99 -5.15
N GLU A 134 -14.16 15.60 -4.01
CA GLU A 134 -14.68 15.16 -2.71
C GLU A 134 -16.21 15.24 -2.67
N ASN A 135 -16.80 16.33 -3.15
CA ASN A 135 -18.25 16.46 -3.25
C ASN A 135 -18.88 15.38 -4.16
N LEU A 136 -18.22 15.03 -5.27
CA LEU A 136 -18.67 13.96 -6.17
C LEU A 136 -18.61 12.58 -5.50
N LEU A 137 -17.54 12.30 -4.76
CA LEU A 137 -17.39 11.07 -3.99
C LEU A 137 -18.46 10.93 -2.90
N VAL A 138 -18.77 12.02 -2.18
CA VAL A 138 -19.86 12.02 -1.19
C VAL A 138 -21.21 11.73 -1.84
N LYS A 139 -21.51 12.34 -2.99
CA LYS A 139 -22.74 12.03 -3.75
C LYS A 139 -22.77 10.56 -4.17
N ARG A 140 -21.62 10.01 -4.58
CA ARG A 140 -21.54 8.61 -5.02
C ARG A 140 -21.60 7.62 -3.87
N PHE A 141 -21.09 8.00 -2.71
CA PHE A 141 -21.24 7.26 -1.46
C PHE A 141 -22.72 7.13 -1.08
N ARG A 142 -23.50 8.23 -1.15
CA ARG A 142 -24.96 8.21 -0.96
C ARG A 142 -25.65 7.27 -1.95
N TYR A 143 -25.30 7.36 -3.23
CA TYR A 143 -25.87 6.49 -4.26
C TYR A 143 -25.57 5.00 -3.99
N ASN A 144 -24.31 4.66 -3.70
CA ASN A 144 -23.91 3.28 -3.39
C ASN A 144 -24.58 2.73 -2.12
N PHE A 145 -24.83 3.59 -1.12
CA PHE A 145 -25.63 3.24 0.04
C PHE A 145 -27.07 2.87 -0.36
N SER A 146 -27.73 3.68 -1.19
CA SER A 146 -29.11 3.43 -1.63
C SER A 146 -29.28 2.14 -2.44
N ILE A 147 -28.26 1.73 -3.20
CA ILE A 147 -28.29 0.48 -3.99
C ILE A 147 -27.70 -0.73 -3.24
N GLY A 148 -27.22 -0.56 -2.00
CA GLY A 148 -26.67 -1.64 -1.17
C GLY A 148 -25.28 -2.14 -1.58
N ASN A 149 -24.49 -1.33 -2.30
CA ASN A 149 -23.14 -1.68 -2.73
C ASN A 149 -22.11 -1.31 -1.65
N TRP A 150 -21.97 -2.19 -0.64
CA TRP A 150 -21.11 -1.98 0.52
C TRP A 150 -19.61 -1.98 0.21
N GLU A 151 -19.19 -2.73 -0.82
CA GLU A 151 -17.78 -2.83 -1.21
C GLU A 151 -17.29 -1.50 -1.78
N MET A 152 -18.03 -0.92 -2.72
CA MET A 152 -17.68 0.38 -3.29
C MET A 152 -17.81 1.50 -2.26
N MET A 153 -18.82 1.42 -1.38
CA MET A 153 -18.98 2.35 -0.27
C MET A 153 -17.76 2.34 0.66
N ARG A 154 -17.21 1.17 0.99
CA ARG A 154 -15.97 1.04 1.76
C ARG A 154 -14.79 1.68 1.04
N SER A 155 -14.59 1.38 -0.25
CA SER A 155 -13.50 1.96 -1.03
C SER A 155 -13.56 3.48 -1.11
N ILE A 156 -14.77 4.05 -1.25
CA ILE A 156 -14.98 5.51 -1.23
C ILE A 156 -14.70 6.07 0.17
N ALA A 157 -15.13 5.39 1.24
CA ALA A 157 -14.87 5.82 2.61
C ALA A 157 -13.37 5.79 2.96
N GLU A 158 -12.64 4.74 2.57
CA GLU A 158 -11.18 4.64 2.76
C GLU A 158 -10.46 5.79 2.05
N VAL A 159 -10.90 6.09 0.82
CA VAL A 159 -10.41 7.24 0.08
C VAL A 159 -10.75 8.53 0.83
N LEU A 160 -11.99 8.77 1.28
CA LEU A 160 -12.36 10.00 2.01
C LEU A 160 -11.82 10.08 3.46
N ALA A 161 -11.37 8.97 4.05
CA ALA A 161 -10.84 8.93 5.42
C ALA A 161 -9.57 9.75 5.60
N CYS A 162 -8.77 9.85 4.53
CA CYS A 162 -7.56 10.65 4.51
C CYS A 162 -7.82 12.13 4.19
N THR A 163 -9.07 12.56 4.02
CA THR A 163 -9.43 13.96 3.76
C THR A 163 -10.25 14.56 4.89
N LYS A 164 -10.32 15.90 4.90
CA LYS A 164 -11.16 16.67 5.85
C LYS A 164 -12.65 16.32 5.75
N SER A 165 -13.07 15.62 4.69
CA SER A 165 -14.45 15.20 4.43
C SER A 165 -14.84 13.86 5.08
N HIS A 166 -13.97 13.22 5.87
CA HIS A 166 -14.33 11.99 6.60
C HIS A 166 -15.51 12.19 7.57
N SER A 167 -15.58 13.34 8.27
CA SER A 167 -16.73 13.66 9.14
C SER A 167 -18.03 13.75 8.35
N VAL A 168 -17.97 14.23 7.11
CA VAL A 168 -19.12 14.32 6.20
C VAL A 168 -19.59 12.92 5.78
N CYS A 169 -18.69 11.93 5.60
CA CYS A 169 -19.09 10.54 5.35
C CYS A 169 -19.86 9.94 6.54
N ALA A 170 -19.42 10.23 7.77
CA ALA A 170 -20.10 9.77 8.98
C ALA A 170 -21.49 10.43 9.11
N GLU A 171 -21.61 11.73 8.87
CA GLU A 171 -22.89 12.44 8.86
C GLU A 171 -23.84 11.90 7.79
N VAL A 172 -23.33 11.67 6.57
CA VAL A 172 -24.10 11.08 5.46
C VAL A 172 -24.60 9.68 5.82
N PHE A 173 -23.75 8.84 6.40
CA PHE A 173 -24.13 7.50 6.84
C PHE A 173 -25.21 7.55 7.91
N ILE A 174 -25.06 8.44 8.90
CA ILE A 174 -26.05 8.63 9.97
C ILE A 174 -27.39 9.12 9.39
N ASP A 175 -27.38 10.11 8.51
CA ASP A 175 -28.58 10.67 7.86
C ASP A 175 -29.33 9.61 7.04
N GLU A 176 -28.63 8.84 6.22
CA GLU A 176 -29.26 7.78 5.40
C GLU A 176 -29.76 6.60 6.27
N MET A 177 -29.04 6.21 7.33
CA MET A 177 -29.49 5.17 8.27
C MET A 177 -30.72 5.62 9.09
N LEU A 178 -30.79 6.90 9.47
CA LEU A 178 -31.95 7.47 10.15
C LEU A 178 -33.16 7.58 9.24
N LYS A 179 -32.97 7.88 7.94
CA LYS A 179 -34.03 7.87 6.92
C LYS A 179 -34.62 6.47 6.70
N VAL A 180 -33.78 5.44 6.63
CA VAL A 180 -34.21 4.04 6.50
C VAL A 180 -35.03 3.58 7.72
N ARG A 181 -34.83 4.17 8.90
CA ARG A 181 -35.57 3.85 10.13
C ARG A 181 -36.92 4.56 10.27
N SER A 182 -37.21 5.55 9.42
CA SER A 182 -38.43 6.37 9.48
C SER A 182 -39.51 5.94 8.48
N ILE A 183 -39.33 4.79 7.83
CA ILE A 183 -40.30 4.08 6.98
C ILE A 183 -40.60 2.75 7.65
#